data_AF-A0A1R1CY16-F1
#
_entry.id   AF-A0A1R1CY16-F1
#
_cell.length_a   1.000
_cell.length_b   1.000
_cell.length_c   1.000
_cell.angle_alpha   90.00
_cell.angle_beta   90.00
_cell.angle_gamma   90.00
#
_symmetry.space_group_name_H-M   'P 1'
#
loop_
_entity.id
_entity.type
_entity.pdbx_description
1 polymer ?
#
loop_
_entity_poly.entity_id
_entity_poly.type
_entity_poly.pdbx_seq_one_letter_code
_entity_poly.pdbx_strand_id
1 'polypeptide(L)' 'MTIKSTEHKEQEAFQNSDEFKEKSKERYKIEAENSELKHRHGYDVASSSGLIGMQLQGVMAIFSVNLKLIITLMKESK' A
#
# COMPACT_ATOMS: atom_id res chain seq x y z
N MET A 1 13.95 -33.77 8.78
CA MET A 1 14.63 -32.74 7.98
C MET A 1 13.70 -32.38 6.83
N THR A 2 13.11 -31.19 6.82
CA THR A 2 12.18 -30.79 5.74
C THR A 2 13.01 -30.25 4.60
N ILE A 3 13.12 -31.00 3.50
CA ILE A 3 13.79 -30.53 2.28
C ILE A 3 12.93 -29.38 1.75
N LYS A 4 13.42 -28.14 1.87
CA LYS A 4 12.76 -26.98 1.23
C LYS A 4 12.61 -27.26 -0.26
N SER A 5 11.41 -27.01 -0.80
CA SER A 5 11.19 -27.07 -2.25
C SER A 5 12.11 -26.07 -2.97
N THR A 6 12.29 -26.25 -4.27
CA THR A 6 13.09 -25.35 -5.11
C THR A 6 12.62 -23.91 -4.98
N GLU A 7 11.31 -23.68 -4.99
CA GLU A 7 10.69 -22.35 -4.85
C GLU A 7 11.05 -21.70 -3.52
N HIS A 8 11.04 -22.45 -2.41
CA HIS A 8 11.40 -21.91 -1.10
C HIS A 8 12.87 -21.49 -1.02
N LYS A 9 13.78 -22.21 -1.71
CA LYS A 9 15.20 -21.84 -1.79
C LYS A 9 15.39 -20.57 -2.62
N GLU A 10 14.67 -20.44 -3.73
CA GLU A 10 14.70 -19.25 -4.58
C GLU A 10 14.15 -18.02 -3.85
N GLN A 11 13.03 -18.16 -3.14
CA GLN A 11 12.47 -17.08 -2.31
C GLN A 11 13.44 -16.67 -1.19
N GLU A 12 14.09 -17.63 -0.53
CA GLU A 12 15.09 -17.37 0.50
C GLU A 12 16.31 -16.63 -0.08
N ALA A 13 16.80 -17.05 -1.26
CA ALA A 13 17.89 -16.35 -1.94
C ALA A 13 17.49 -14.91 -2.30
N PHE A 14 16.28 -14.71 -2.83
CA PHE A 14 15.76 -13.38 -3.16
C PHE A 14 15.60 -12.48 -1.92
N GLN A 15 15.01 -13.00 -0.83
CA GLN A 15 14.85 -12.24 0.42
C GLN A 15 16.18 -11.86 1.06
N ASN A 16 17.23 -12.63 0.81
CA ASN A 16 18.58 -12.33 1.29
C ASN A 16 19.33 -11.30 0.43
N SER A 17 18.83 -10.98 -0.78
CA SER A 17 19.42 -9.95 -1.63
C SER A 17 19.38 -8.56 -0.97
N ASP A 18 20.39 -7.74 -1.28
CA ASP A 18 20.45 -6.38 -0.74
C ASP A 18 19.32 -5.49 -1.27
N GLU A 19 18.91 -5.69 -2.53
CA GLU A 19 17.77 -4.98 -3.12
C GLU A 19 16.48 -5.22 -2.33
N PHE A 20 16.19 -6.49 -2.00
CA PHE A 20 15.00 -6.82 -1.21
C PHE A 20 15.07 -6.21 0.18
N LYS A 21 16.22 -6.33 0.86
CA LYS A 21 16.42 -5.80 2.21
C LYS A 21 16.25 -4.28 2.24
N GLU A 22 16.77 -3.57 1.25
CA GLU A 22 16.66 -2.12 1.18
C GLU A 22 15.21 -1.68 0.93
N LYS A 23 14.52 -2.30 -0.06
CA LYS A 23 13.10 -2.04 -0.30
C LYS A 23 12.23 -2.36 0.91
N SER A 24 12.54 -3.45 1.63
CA SER A 24 11.78 -3.87 2.81
C SER A 24 11.82 -2.84 3.94
N LYS A 25 12.93 -2.09 4.08
CA LYS A 25 13.04 -0.99 5.07
C LYS A 25 12.08 0.15 4.77
N GLU A 26 11.64 0.33 3.53
CA GLU A 26 10.71 1.40 3.15
C GLU A 26 9.24 1.02 3.31
N ARG A 27 8.93 -0.26 3.53
CA ARG A 27 7.56 -0.80 3.63
C ARG A 27 6.70 -0.06 4.66
N TYR A 28 7.28 0.38 5.77
CA TYR A 28 6.51 1.07 6.82
C TYR A 28 5.84 2.36 6.30
N LYS A 29 6.44 3.05 5.31
CA LYS A 29 5.88 4.27 4.72
C LYS A 29 4.57 3.94 3.99
N ILE A 30 4.60 2.88 3.18
CA ILE A 30 3.46 2.41 2.39
C ILE A 30 2.35 1.86 3.31
N GLU A 31 2.73 1.17 4.39
CA GLU A 31 1.75 0.61 5.33
C GLU A 31 1.04 1.67 6.16
N ALA A 32 1.75 2.74 6.53
CA ALA A 32 1.12 3.89 7.17
C ALA A 32 0.07 4.55 6.25
N GLU A 33 0.42 4.80 4.99
CA GLU A 33 -0.51 5.37 4.00
C GLU A 33 -1.71 4.44 3.74
N ASN A 34 -1.48 3.14 3.59
CA ASN A 34 -2.56 2.17 3.40
C ASN A 34 -3.49 2.07 4.62
N SER A 35 -2.92 2.15 5.83
CA SER A 35 -3.69 2.17 7.08
C SER A 35 -4.57 3.41 7.17
N GLU A 36 -4.04 4.57 6.79
CA GLU A 36 -4.80 5.81 6.73
C GLU A 36 -5.94 5.73 5.69
N LEU A 37 -5.65 5.28 4.47
CA LEU A 37 -6.66 5.09 3.43
C LEU A 37 -7.79 4.16 3.90
N LYS A 38 -7.44 3.02 4.48
CA LYS A 38 -8.42 2.05 4.99
C LYS A 38 -9.28 2.65 6.10
N HIS A 39 -8.65 3.09 7.18
CA HIS A 39 -9.38 3.38 8.41
C HIS A 39 -9.86 4.82 8.52
N ARG A 40 -9.10 5.81 8.02
CA ARG A 40 -9.50 7.23 8.10
C ARG A 40 -10.35 7.67 6.91
N HIS A 41 -10.15 7.03 5.76
CA HIS A 41 -10.88 7.35 4.53
C HIS A 41 -11.91 6.28 4.14
N GLY A 42 -12.12 5.26 4.99
CA GLY A 42 -13.16 4.24 4.82
C GLY A 42 -12.96 3.34 3.61
N TYR A 43 -11.73 3.22 3.10
CA TYR A 43 -11.44 2.39 1.94
C TYR A 43 -11.57 0.89 2.22
N ASP A 44 -11.56 0.47 3.50
CA ASP A 44 -11.78 -0.92 3.89
C ASP A 44 -13.27 -1.35 3.83
N VAL A 45 -14.20 -0.41 3.65
CA VAL A 45 -15.64 -0.69 3.53
C VAL A 45 -16.09 -0.50 2.09
N ALA A 46 -16.60 -1.56 1.46
CA ALA A 46 -17.16 -1.46 0.11
C ALA A 46 -18.49 -0.70 0.12
N SER A 47 -18.57 0.36 -0.68
CA SER A 47 -19.81 1.15 -0.89
C SER A 47 -20.77 0.51 -1.90
N SER A 48 -20.27 -0.45 -2.69
CA SER A 48 -21.05 -1.17 -3.69
C SER A 48 -20.50 -2.57 -3.88
N SER A 49 -21.36 -3.51 -4.25
CA SER A 49 -20.95 -4.87 -4.64
C SER A 49 -20.40 -4.90 -6.06
N GLY A 50 -19.32 -5.66 -6.28
CA GLY A 50 -18.77 -5.95 -7.60
C GLY A 50 -17.45 -5.22 -7.89
N LEU A 51 -16.63 -5.86 -8.74
CA LEU A 51 -15.25 -5.42 -9.02
C LEU A 51 -15.16 -3.98 -9.54
N ILE A 52 -16.07 -3.59 -10.44
CA ILE A 52 -16.07 -2.26 -11.06
C ILE A 52 -16.31 -1.18 -10.02
N GLY A 53 -17.30 -1.38 -9.14
CA GLY A 53 -17.63 -0.41 -8.09
C GLY A 53 -16.51 -0.28 -7.07
N MET A 54 -15.88 -1.39 -6.69
CA MET A 54 -14.70 -1.40 -5.81
C MET A 54 -13.50 -0.68 -6.45
N GLN A 55 -13.25 -0.88 -7.75
CA GLN A 55 -12.20 -0.18 -8.48
C GLN A 55 -12.46 1.33 -8.53
N LEU A 56 -13.69 1.74 -8.86
CA LEU A 56 -14.06 3.16 -8.89
C LEU A 56 -13.90 3.79 -7.50
N GLN A 57 -14.36 3.10 -6.44
CA GLN A 57 -14.17 3.57 -5.07
C GLN A 57 -12.68 3.75 -4.74
N GLY A 58 -11.83 2.80 -5.09
CA GLY A 58 -10.39 2.90 -4.84
C GLY A 58 -9.73 4.07 -5.56
N VAL A 59 -10.02 4.24 -6.85
CA VAL A 59 -9.50 5.37 -7.63
C VAL A 59 -9.94 6.70 -7.03
N MET A 60 -11.22 6.83 -6.67
CA MET A 60 -11.76 8.06 -6.10
C MET A 60 -11.20 8.37 -4.71
N ALA A 61 -11.03 7.35 -3.85
CA ALA A 61 -10.44 7.51 -2.53
C ALA A 61 -9.00 8.01 -2.63
N ILE A 62 -8.15 7.36 -3.43
CA ILE A 62 -6.75 7.76 -3.61
C ILE A 62 -6.66 9.18 -4.18
N PHE A 63 -7.44 9.48 -5.22
CA PHE A 63 -7.41 10.78 -5.87
C PHE A 63 -7.82 11.92 -4.91
N SER A 64 -8.93 11.75 -4.19
CA SER A 64 -9.44 12.77 -3.27
C SER A 64 -8.52 13.02 -2.07
N VAL A 65 -7.92 11.97 -1.51
CA VAL A 65 -6.95 12.07 -0.40
C VAL A 65 -5.70 12.82 -0.83
N ASN A 66 -5.16 12.50 -2.02
CA ASN A 66 -4.00 13.19 -2.57
C ASN A 66 -4.28 14.68 -2.83
N LEU A 67 -5.46 15.02 -3.37
CA LEU A 67 -5.86 16.43 -3.53
C LEU A 67 -5.91 17.16 -2.18
N LYS A 68 -6.49 16.53 -1.15
CA LYS A 68 -6.56 17.10 0.19
C LYS A 68 -5.17 17.35 0.78
N LEU A 69 -4.24 16.43 0.58
CA LEU A 69 -2.85 16.57 1.03
C LEU A 69 -2.16 17.76 0.35
N ILE A 70 -2.22 17.85 -0.98
CA ILE A 70 -1.63 18.94 -1.75
C ILE A 70 -2.16 20.29 -1.26
N ILE A 71 -3.48 20.42 -1.12
CA ILE A 71 -4.12 21.66 -0.64
C ILE A 71 -3.65 22.02 0.77
N THR A 72 -3.43 21.03 1.64
CA THR A 72 -2.97 21.24 3.02
C THR A 72 -1.53 21.76 3.03
N LEU A 73 -0.63 21.11 2.29
CA LEU A 73 0.76 21.54 2.14
C LEU A 73 0.88 22.94 1.52
N MET A 74 0.00 23.28 0.57
CA MET A 74 -0.07 24.62 -0.02
C MET A 74 -0.52 25.69 0.98
N LYS A 75 -1.29 25.33 2.01
CA LYS A 75 -1.69 26.27 3.07
C LYS A 75 -0.61 26.45 4.13
N GLU A 76 0.09 25.37 4.49
CA GLU A 76 1.17 25.40 5.48
C GLU A 76 2.46 26.07 4.98
N SER A 77 2.65 26.12 3.65
CA SER A 77 3.76 26.82 3.00
C SER A 77 3.52 28.33 2.78
N LYS A 78 2.37 28.85 3.22
CA LYS A 78 2.06 30.29 3.27
C LYS A 78 2.25 30.83 4.68
#